data_AF-A0A364NVZ5-F1
#
_entry.id   AF-A0A364NVZ5-F1
#
_cell.length_a   1.000
_cell.length_b   1.000
_cell.length_c   1.000
_cell.angle_alpha   90.00
_cell.angle_beta   90.00
_cell.angle_gamma   90.00
#
_symmetry.space_group_name_H-M   'P 1'
#
loop_
_entity.id
_entity.type
_entity.pdbx_description
1 polymer ?
#
loop_
_entity_poly.entity_id
_entity_poly.type
_entity_poly.pdbx_seq_one_letter_code
_entity_poly.pdbx_strand_id
1 'polypeptide(L)'
;MTRLPSLLALAVLVVLAGPVGAETIESRNIFVEFLANPSAPELVAAERFGAKWFAKGEAAGRPVTISVARNDATTMISFESVAVCERAKGCPLLVFRDIAAKPVLETMSFQNLILQYRDKGTYLVIRVWDNTTECLVSGVLKARCKPVTRRKPSTN
;
A
#
# COMPACT_ATOMS: atom_id res chain seq x y z
N MET A 1 -3.18 -32.79 58.95
CA MET A 1 -2.57 -31.57 58.40
C MET A 1 -1.59 -32.02 57.31
N THR A 2 -2.00 -32.08 56.03
CA THR A 2 -1.79 -31.05 54.97
C THR A 2 -0.29 -30.76 54.74
N ARG A 3 0.36 -30.93 53.58
CA ARG A 3 -0.03 -30.86 52.16
C ARG A 3 1.07 -31.48 51.25
N LEU A 4 0.66 -31.92 50.06
CA LEU A 4 1.47 -32.23 48.87
C LEU A 4 1.87 -30.91 48.13
N PRO A 5 2.61 -30.97 47.02
CA PRO A 5 3.90 -30.33 46.74
C PRO A 5 3.73 -29.01 45.96
N SER A 6 4.84 -28.38 45.53
CA SER A 6 5.02 -27.92 44.13
C SER A 6 6.13 -26.89 44.05
N LEU A 7 7.18 -27.31 43.35
CA LEU A 7 8.14 -26.51 42.60
C LEU A 7 7.60 -25.12 42.21
N LEU A 8 8.20 -24.09 42.81
CA LEU A 8 7.97 -22.68 42.50
C LEU A 8 9.33 -22.01 42.33
N ALA A 9 9.75 -21.88 41.07
CA ALA A 9 10.78 -20.96 40.58
C ALA A 9 10.67 -21.02 39.05
N LEU A 10 9.78 -20.27 38.41
CA LEU A 10 9.85 -18.83 38.14
C LEU A 10 11.19 -18.42 37.49
N ALA A 11 11.18 -18.29 36.16
CA ALA A 11 11.70 -17.15 35.39
C ALA A 11 12.14 -17.54 33.98
N VAL A 12 11.29 -17.29 32.98
CA VAL A 12 11.76 -16.77 31.69
C VAL A 12 10.82 -15.63 31.30
N LEU A 13 11.30 -14.40 31.47
CA LEU A 13 10.75 -13.22 30.82
C LEU A 13 10.88 -13.42 29.31
N VAL A 14 9.76 -13.46 28.59
CA VAL A 14 9.72 -13.12 27.17
C VAL A 14 9.13 -11.72 27.06
N VAL A 15 10.01 -10.74 26.99
CA VAL A 15 9.70 -9.32 26.79
C VAL A 15 9.89 -9.02 25.29
N LEU A 16 8.80 -8.52 24.69
CA LEU A 16 8.71 -7.57 23.57
C LEU A 16 9.35 -7.94 22.21
N ALA A 17 8.52 -8.07 21.17
CA ALA A 17 8.43 -7.10 20.05
C ALA A 17 7.74 -7.68 18.80
N GLY A 18 6.65 -7.04 18.34
CA GLY A 18 6.30 -6.97 16.91
C GLY A 18 4.83 -7.25 16.53
N PRO A 19 4.31 -6.58 15.47
CA PRO A 19 4.35 -5.16 15.19
C PRO A 19 3.03 -4.49 15.60
N VAL A 20 3.12 -3.26 16.09
CA VAL A 20 2.00 -2.32 16.14
C VAL A 20 1.58 -2.06 14.68
N GLY A 21 0.55 -2.76 14.21
CA GLY A 21 -0.10 -2.45 12.93
C GLY A 21 -1.00 -1.25 13.15
N ALA A 22 -0.69 -0.13 12.49
CA ALA A 22 -1.24 1.19 12.76
C ALA A 22 -2.78 1.22 12.87
N GLU A 23 -3.28 1.36 14.11
CA GLU A 23 -4.62 1.86 14.38
C GLU A 23 -4.58 3.38 14.44
N THR A 24 -5.36 4.06 13.60
CA THR A 24 -6.15 5.20 14.05
C THR A 24 -7.34 5.41 13.12
N ILE A 25 -8.51 4.95 13.56
CA ILE A 25 -9.80 5.42 13.07
C ILE A 25 -10.14 6.66 13.90
N GLU A 26 -10.22 7.82 13.25
CA GLU A 26 -11.24 8.88 13.44
C GLU A 26 -10.81 10.22 12.79
N SER A 27 -10.62 10.21 11.45
CA SER A 27 -11.05 11.27 10.50
C SER A 27 -10.52 10.98 9.07
N ARG A 28 -11.03 9.88 8.50
CA ARG A 28 -11.09 9.45 7.07
C ARG A 28 -9.89 9.66 6.12
N ASN A 29 -8.67 9.85 6.62
CA ASN A 29 -7.45 9.79 5.80
C ASN A 29 -6.53 8.70 6.35
N ILE A 30 -6.62 7.47 5.80
CA ILE A 30 -5.76 6.38 6.23
C ILE A 30 -4.41 6.54 5.52
N PHE A 31 -3.35 6.73 6.30
CA PHE A 31 -1.98 6.51 5.85
C PHE A 31 -1.79 4.99 5.75
N VAL A 32 -1.74 4.46 4.53
CA VAL A 32 -1.80 3.01 4.32
C VAL A 32 -0.38 2.45 4.32
N GLU A 33 0.01 1.79 5.41
CA GLU A 33 1.11 0.84 5.42
C GLU A 33 0.59 -0.51 5.92
N PHE A 34 0.12 -1.34 4.98
CA PHE A 34 -0.11 -2.76 5.21
C PHE A 34 0.89 -3.51 4.34
N LEU A 35 1.97 -3.98 4.94
CA LEU A 35 2.88 -4.93 4.29
C LEU A 35 2.41 -6.34 4.65
N ALA A 36 2.02 -7.11 3.65
CA ALA A 36 1.63 -8.50 3.83
C ALA A 36 2.17 -9.37 2.69
N ASN A 37 2.33 -10.67 2.98
CA ASN A 37 2.74 -11.64 1.98
C ASN A 37 1.72 -11.68 0.83
N PRO A 38 2.16 -11.60 -0.44
CA PRO A 38 1.28 -11.77 -1.59
C PRO A 38 0.60 -13.14 -1.59
N SER A 39 -0.69 -13.17 -1.90
CA SER A 39 -1.44 -14.40 -2.19
C SER A 39 -1.19 -14.86 -3.62
N ALA A 40 -1.54 -16.11 -3.94
CA ALA A 40 -1.36 -16.64 -5.29
C ALA A 40 -2.08 -15.81 -6.38
N PRO A 41 -3.34 -15.35 -6.22
CA PRO A 41 -3.98 -14.46 -7.19
C PRO A 41 -3.24 -13.14 -7.40
N GLU A 42 -2.62 -12.59 -6.35
CA GLU A 42 -1.87 -11.34 -6.44
C GLU A 42 -0.53 -11.53 -7.14
N LEU A 43 0.15 -12.66 -6.93
CA LEU A 43 1.34 -13.03 -7.69
C LEU A 43 1.01 -13.18 -9.17
N VAL A 44 -0.06 -13.91 -9.51
CA VAL A 44 -0.51 -14.06 -10.90
C VAL A 44 -0.85 -12.71 -11.54
N ALA A 45 -1.55 -11.83 -10.81
CA ALA A 45 -1.83 -10.48 -11.31
C ALA A 45 -0.56 -9.64 -11.47
N ALA A 46 0.39 -9.75 -10.54
CA ALA A 46 1.66 -9.05 -10.60
C ALA A 46 2.49 -9.51 -11.80
N GLU A 47 2.59 -10.81 -12.05
CA GLU A 47 3.26 -11.36 -13.24
C GLU A 47 2.57 -10.89 -14.52
N ARG A 48 1.23 -11.01 -14.58
CA ARG A 48 0.47 -10.68 -15.79
C ARG A 48 0.54 -9.20 -16.17
N PHE A 49 0.37 -8.30 -15.21
CA PHE A 49 0.27 -6.86 -15.46
C PHE A 49 1.56 -6.10 -15.17
N GLY A 50 2.48 -6.70 -14.41
CA GLY A 50 3.77 -6.14 -14.03
C GLY A 50 4.98 -6.79 -14.71
N ALA A 51 4.80 -7.72 -15.66
CA ALA A 51 5.88 -8.41 -16.38
C ALA A 51 7.05 -7.51 -16.78
N LYS A 52 6.75 -6.31 -17.30
CA LYS A 52 7.75 -5.31 -17.72
C LYS A 52 8.70 -4.89 -16.59
N TRP A 53 8.25 -4.88 -15.34
CA TRP A 53 9.06 -4.50 -14.19
C TRP A 53 9.98 -5.63 -13.75
N PHE A 54 9.52 -6.88 -13.80
CA PHE A 54 10.39 -8.04 -13.60
C PHE A 54 11.49 -8.09 -14.65
N ALA A 55 11.13 -7.95 -15.93
CA ALA A 55 12.11 -7.91 -17.02
C ALA A 55 13.14 -6.78 -16.83
N LYS A 56 12.71 -5.61 -16.36
CA LYS A 56 13.61 -4.49 -16.06
C LYS A 56 14.56 -4.78 -14.89
N GLY A 57 14.06 -5.44 -13.84
CA GLY A 57 14.89 -5.89 -12.72
C GLY A 57 15.93 -6.92 -13.15
N GLU A 58 15.50 -7.93 -13.90
CA GLU A 58 16.35 -8.98 -14.46
C GLU A 58 17.45 -8.40 -15.34
N ALA A 59 17.11 -7.52 -16.29
CA ALA A 59 18.08 -6.85 -17.15
C ALA A 59 19.11 -6.02 -16.37
N ALA A 60 18.76 -5.55 -15.17
CA ALA A 60 19.66 -4.82 -14.27
C ALA A 60 20.40 -5.73 -13.26
N GLY A 61 20.13 -7.04 -13.26
CA GLY A 61 20.65 -7.98 -12.25
C GLY A 61 20.17 -7.65 -10.83
N ARG A 62 18.96 -7.08 -10.69
CA ARG A 62 18.39 -6.67 -9.39
C ARG A 62 17.05 -7.36 -9.14
N PRO A 63 16.83 -7.93 -7.95
CA PRO A 63 15.53 -8.49 -7.60
C PRO A 63 14.46 -7.40 -7.54
N VAL A 64 13.22 -7.79 -7.84
CA VAL A 64 12.02 -6.96 -7.67
C VAL A 64 11.18 -7.57 -6.57
N THR A 65 11.00 -6.82 -5.49
CA THR A 65 10.12 -7.18 -4.38
C THR A 65 8.69 -6.75 -4.69
N ILE A 66 7.72 -7.59 -4.38
CA ILE A 66 6.30 -7.27 -4.52
C ILE A 66 5.75 -6.93 -3.14
N SER A 67 5.25 -5.72 -2.98
CA SER A 67 4.56 -5.28 -1.76
C SER A 67 3.07 -5.14 -2.04
N VAL A 68 2.24 -5.74 -1.18
CA VAL A 68 0.79 -5.73 -1.36
C VAL A 68 0.10 -5.08 -0.18
N ALA A 69 -0.73 -4.09 -0.47
CA ALA A 69 -1.66 -3.50 0.49
C ALA A 69 -3.10 -3.81 0.08
N ARG A 70 -3.93 -4.16 1.07
CA ARG A 70 -5.32 -4.58 0.87
C ARG A 70 -6.26 -3.70 1.68
N ASN A 71 -7.43 -3.51 1.13
CA ASN A 71 -8.62 -3.02 1.80
C ASN A 71 -9.82 -3.77 1.21
N ASP A 72 -10.96 -3.79 1.90
CA ASP A 72 -12.17 -4.57 1.59
C ASP A 72 -12.62 -4.56 0.13
N ALA A 73 -12.26 -3.52 -0.62
CA ALA A 73 -12.60 -3.41 -2.02
C ALA A 73 -11.45 -2.96 -2.93
N THR A 74 -10.20 -2.94 -2.45
CA THR A 74 -9.06 -2.45 -3.24
C THR A 74 -7.77 -3.16 -2.88
N THR A 75 -7.12 -3.71 -3.89
CA THR A 75 -5.78 -4.31 -3.78
C THR A 75 -4.78 -3.43 -4.50
N MET A 76 -3.67 -3.13 -3.84
CA MET A 76 -2.58 -2.32 -4.36
C MET A 76 -1.32 -3.18 -4.39
N ILE A 77 -0.67 -3.25 -5.56
CA ILE A 77 0.56 -4.02 -5.77
C ILE A 77 1.67 -3.07 -6.21
N SER A 78 2.69 -2.93 -5.37
CA SER A 78 3.89 -2.14 -5.63
C SER A 78 5.05 -3.05 -6.03
N PHE A 79 5.85 -2.60 -7.01
CA PHE A 79 7.06 -3.30 -7.47
C PHE A 79 8.29 -2.53 -7.01
N GLU A 80 8.97 -3.06 -6.00
CA GLU A 80 10.06 -2.38 -5.31
C GLU A 80 11.41 -2.94 -5.75
N SER A 81 12.20 -2.08 -6.41
CA SER A 81 13.60 -2.36 -6.73
C SER A 81 14.29 -1.05 -7.09
N VAL A 82 15.56 -0.92 -6.72
CA VAL A 82 16.39 0.22 -7.16
C VAL A 82 16.50 0.33 -8.68
N ALA A 83 16.27 -0.77 -9.41
CA ALA A 83 16.26 -0.78 -10.88
C ALA A 83 14.95 -0.24 -11.49
N VAL A 84 13.84 -0.35 -10.78
CA VAL A 84 12.51 0.00 -11.31
C VAL A 84 11.98 1.32 -10.75
N CYS A 85 12.28 1.62 -9.48
CA CYS A 85 11.83 2.83 -8.81
C CYS A 85 12.59 4.05 -9.31
N GLU A 86 11.88 5.16 -9.47
CA GLU A 86 12.43 6.45 -9.84
C GLU A 86 12.52 7.35 -8.60
N ARG A 87 13.69 7.94 -8.33
CA ARG A 87 13.90 8.81 -7.15
C ARG A 87 12.84 9.90 -6.99
N ALA A 88 12.39 10.47 -8.11
CA ALA A 88 11.42 11.57 -8.15
C ALA A 88 9.99 11.14 -8.49
N LYS A 89 9.70 9.83 -8.65
CA LYS A 89 8.33 9.34 -8.88
C LYS A 89 7.90 8.17 -7.99
N GLY A 90 8.83 7.55 -7.26
CA GLY A 90 8.58 6.39 -6.44
C GLY A 90 8.66 5.07 -7.22
N CYS A 91 7.97 4.04 -6.78
CA CYS A 91 7.99 2.70 -7.36
C CYS A 91 6.71 2.42 -8.19
N PRO A 92 6.75 1.59 -9.24
CA PRO A 92 5.55 1.24 -9.98
C PRO A 92 4.45 0.64 -9.08
N LEU A 93 3.21 1.05 -9.31
CA LEU A 93 2.03 0.66 -8.55
C LEU A 93 0.88 0.30 -9.47
N LEU A 94 0.26 -0.83 -9.18
CA LEU A 94 -1.00 -1.27 -9.77
C LEU A 94 -2.10 -1.22 -8.71
N VAL A 95 -3.27 -0.70 -9.09
CA VAL A 95 -4.44 -0.64 -8.21
C VAL A 95 -5.57 -1.42 -8.85
N PHE A 96 -6.15 -2.33 -8.08
CA PHE A 96 -7.19 -3.24 -8.50
C PHE A 96 -8.44 -3.06 -7.64
N ARG A 97 -9.60 -3.21 -8.29
CA ARG A 97 -10.90 -3.40 -7.62
C ARG A 97 -11.29 -4.88 -7.57
N ASP A 98 -10.92 -5.58 -8.63
CA ASP A 98 -10.96 -7.02 -8.77
C ASP A 98 -9.58 -7.43 -9.28
N ILE A 99 -8.89 -8.28 -8.52
CA ILE A 99 -7.54 -8.73 -8.82
C ILE A 99 -7.48 -9.64 -10.06
N ALA A 100 -8.60 -10.26 -10.43
CA ALA A 100 -8.72 -11.07 -11.63
C ALA A 100 -8.86 -10.21 -12.91
N ALA A 101 -9.23 -8.94 -12.77
CA ALA A 101 -9.42 -7.99 -13.85
C ALA A 101 -8.18 -7.12 -14.10
N LYS A 102 -8.24 -6.26 -15.13
CA LYS A 102 -7.19 -5.27 -15.39
C LYS A 102 -7.12 -4.25 -14.25
N PRO A 103 -5.94 -3.69 -13.92
CA PRO A 103 -5.82 -2.61 -12.96
C PRO A 103 -6.71 -1.43 -13.35
N VAL A 104 -7.41 -0.85 -12.36
CA VAL A 104 -8.15 0.40 -12.57
C VAL A 104 -7.20 1.59 -12.66
N LEU A 105 -5.98 1.48 -12.10
CA LEU A 105 -4.93 2.47 -12.20
C LEU A 105 -3.55 1.78 -12.29
N GLU A 106 -2.73 2.25 -13.23
CA GLU A 106 -1.28 2.00 -13.28
C GLU A 106 -0.59 3.35 -13.07
N THR A 107 0.26 3.47 -12.05
CA THR A 107 0.94 4.71 -11.71
C THR A 107 2.28 4.44 -11.01
N MET A 108 2.95 5.48 -10.55
CA MET A 108 4.05 5.39 -9.60
C MET A 108 3.56 5.78 -8.19
N SER A 109 4.04 5.06 -7.19
CA SER A 109 3.73 5.15 -5.76
C SER A 109 4.91 5.70 -5.00
N PHE A 110 4.67 6.73 -4.18
CA PHE A 110 5.61 7.18 -3.16
C PHE A 110 5.18 6.73 -1.77
N GLN A 111 6.07 6.89 -0.79
CA GLN A 111 5.74 6.70 0.63
C GLN A 111 4.54 7.54 1.10
N ASN A 112 4.18 8.63 0.39
CA ASN A 112 3.07 9.52 0.74
C ASN A 112 1.80 9.25 -0.08
N LEU A 113 1.37 7.99 -0.15
CA LEU A 113 0.05 7.63 -0.68
C LEU A 113 -0.99 7.59 0.43
N ILE A 114 -2.15 8.18 0.16
CA ILE A 114 -3.28 8.20 1.10
C ILE A 114 -4.51 7.65 0.39
N LEU A 115 -5.16 6.67 1.02
CA LEU A 115 -6.46 6.19 0.57
C LEU A 115 -7.54 6.93 1.36
N GLN A 116 -8.35 7.73 0.66
CA GLN A 116 -9.42 8.53 1.26
C GLN A 116 -10.79 7.98 0.90
N TYR A 117 -11.64 7.83 1.90
CA TYR A 117 -13.03 7.42 1.74
C TYR A 117 -13.93 8.64 1.85
N ARG A 118 -14.54 9.00 0.73
CA ARG A 118 -15.43 10.17 0.63
C ARG A 118 -16.82 9.69 0.22
N ASP A 119 -17.82 10.54 0.38
CA ASP A 119 -19.21 10.19 0.07
C ASP A 119 -19.41 9.87 -1.42
N LYS A 120 -18.56 10.40 -2.29
CA LYS A 120 -18.55 10.16 -3.75
C LYS A 120 -17.66 8.99 -4.19
N GLY A 121 -17.09 8.23 -3.24
CA GLY A 121 -16.24 7.07 -3.51
C GLY A 121 -14.87 7.09 -2.82
N THR A 122 -14.06 6.08 -3.12
CA THR A 122 -12.68 5.91 -2.67
C THR A 122 -11.72 6.63 -3.62
N TYR A 123 -10.86 7.48 -3.06
CA TYR A 123 -9.85 8.25 -3.77
C TYR A 123 -8.46 7.83 -3.34
N LEU A 124 -7.58 7.56 -4.32
CA LEU A 124 -6.15 7.49 -4.08
C LEU A 124 -5.56 8.90 -4.23
N VAL A 125 -4.98 9.42 -3.16
CA VAL A 125 -4.33 10.72 -3.13
C VAL A 125 -2.82 10.52 -3.18
N ILE A 126 -2.23 11.01 -4.26
CA ILE A 126 -0.80 10.89 -4.56
C ILE A 126 -0.15 12.25 -4.33
N ARG A 127 0.76 12.34 -3.36
CA ARG A 127 1.50 13.57 -3.04
C ARG A 127 2.96 13.43 -3.47
N VAL A 128 3.39 14.30 -4.36
CA VAL A 128 4.75 14.33 -4.92
C VAL A 128 5.28 15.75 -4.83
N TRP A 129 6.19 15.99 -3.90
CA TRP A 129 6.66 17.34 -3.57
C TRP A 129 5.48 18.28 -3.30
N ASP A 130 5.32 19.34 -4.10
CA ASP A 130 4.23 20.30 -3.99
C ASP A 130 2.98 19.91 -4.80
N ASN A 131 3.06 18.86 -5.62
CA ASN A 131 1.95 18.41 -6.44
C ASN A 131 1.10 17.37 -5.70
N THR A 132 -0.22 17.54 -5.79
CA THR A 132 -1.18 16.56 -5.28
C THR A 132 -2.11 16.16 -6.41
N THR A 133 -2.25 14.86 -6.62
CA THR A 133 -3.18 14.28 -7.60
C THR A 133 -4.17 13.39 -6.87
N GLU A 134 -5.45 13.55 -7.18
CA GLU A 134 -6.53 12.72 -6.67
C GLU A 134 -7.08 11.85 -7.77
N CYS A 135 -7.11 10.54 -7.54
CA CYS A 135 -7.67 9.56 -8.45
C CYS A 135 -8.90 8.89 -7.82
N LEU A 136 -10.09 9.06 -8.39
CA LEU A 136 -11.25 8.25 -8.03
C LEU A 136 -11.02 6.82 -8.53
N VAL A 137 -10.97 5.85 -7.62
CA VAL A 137 -10.67 4.44 -7.93
C VAL A 137 -11.84 3.48 -7.70
N SER A 138 -12.91 3.92 -7.03
CA SER A 138 -14.13 3.13 -6.82
C SER A 138 -15.22 3.44 -7.84
N GLY A 139 -16.05 2.45 -8.18
CA GLY A 139 -17.24 2.65 -9.03
C GLY A 139 -16.92 3.07 -10.46
N VAL A 140 -15.71 2.76 -10.94
CA VAL A 140 -15.20 3.11 -12.27
C VAL A 140 -14.42 1.95 -12.86
N LEU A 141 -14.48 1.79 -14.19
CA LEU A 141 -13.67 0.80 -14.91
C LEU A 141 -12.19 1.20 -15.01
N LYS A 142 -11.93 2.51 -15.03
CA LYS A 142 -10.60 3.12 -15.05
C LYS A 142 -10.62 4.34 -14.14
N ALA A 143 -9.54 4.54 -13.38
CA ALA A 143 -9.43 5.64 -12.44
C ALA A 143 -9.52 7.00 -13.14
N ARG A 144 -10.21 7.94 -12.50
CA ARG A 144 -10.33 9.33 -12.97
C ARG A 144 -9.46 10.22 -12.10
N CYS A 145 -8.34 10.68 -12.64
CA CYS A 145 -7.34 11.46 -11.91
C CYS A 145 -7.40 12.94 -12.26
N LYS A 146 -7.20 13.81 -11.27
CA LYS A 146 -7.09 15.26 -11.44
C LYS A 146 -6.06 15.88 -10.48
N PRO A 147 -5.36 16.94 -10.88
CA PRO A 147 -4.55 17.71 -9.94
C PRO A 147 -5.45 18.42 -8.92
N VAL A 148 -4.98 18.51 -7.68
CA VAL A 148 -5.59 19.33 -6.63
C VAL A 148 -4.89 20.67 -6.63
N THR A 149 -5.55 21.68 -7.19
CA THR A 149 -5.15 23.07 -6.95
C THR A 149 -5.36 23.39 -5.48
N ARG A 150 -4.27 23.60 -4.72
CA ARG A 150 -4.36 24.23 -3.40
C ARG A 150 -5.06 25.57 -3.60
N ARG A 151 -6.26 25.76 -3.05
CA ARG A 151 -6.80 27.10 -2.87
C ARG A 151 -5.78 27.86 -2.02
N LYS A 152 -5.24 28.97 -2.54
CA LYS A 152 -4.45 29.91 -1.74
C LYS A 152 -5.31 30.25 -0.51
N PRO A 153 -4.77 30.21 0.72
CA PRO A 153 -5.50 30.74 1.86
C PRO A 153 -5.93 32.17 1.52
N SER A 154 -7.21 32.47 1.69
CA SER A 154 -7.70 33.84 1.63
C SER A 154 -7.00 34.60 2.76
N THR A 155 -5.99 35.39 2.42
CA THR A 155 -5.48 36.42 3.32
C THR A 155 -6.60 37.45 3.45
N ASN A 156 -7.40 37.32 4.50
CA ASN A 156 -8.14 38.44 5.08
C ASN A 156 -7.18 39.21 5.99
#